data_AF-A0A227JF15-F1
#
_entry.id   AF-A0A227JF15-F1
#
_cell.length_a   1.000
_cell.length_b   1.000
_cell.length_c   1.000
_cell.angle_alpha   90.00
_cell.angle_beta   90.00
_cell.angle_gamma   90.00
#
_symmetry.space_group_name_H-M   'P 1'
#
loop_
_entity.id
_entity.type
_entity.pdbx_description
1 polymer ?
#
loop_
_entity_poly.entity_id
_entity_poly.type
_entity_poly.pdbx_seq_one_letter_code
_entity_poly.pdbx_strand_id
1 'polypeptide(L)'
;VAILGATGVNFGAGMTGGFAYVLDENQDFQGRVNNESVEAISLSDLYIHQEHLRGLIAEHLEETGSSHAEHILANFDEWIPKFYLVKPQAADLNTLLGHQSRSAAELRVQAQ
;
A
#
# COMPACT_ATOMS: atom_id res chain seq x y z
N VAL A 1 0.86 -0.64 -5.01
CA VAL A 1 -0.53 -1.12 -4.76
C VAL A 1 -1.08 -0.35 -3.57
N ALA A 2 -2.33 0.14 -3.64
CA ALA A 2 -3.02 0.76 -2.50
C ALA A 2 -4.40 0.11 -2.32
N ILE A 3 -4.74 -0.24 -1.07
CA ILE A 3 -5.99 -0.89 -0.70
C ILE A 3 -6.74 0.07 0.24
N LEU A 4 -7.83 0.66 -0.24
CA LEU A 4 -8.63 1.66 0.48
C LEU A 4 -9.87 1.01 1.13
N GLY A 5 -9.68 -0.15 1.77
CA GLY A 5 -10.78 -0.90 2.36
C GLY A 5 -10.32 -2.19 3.03
N ALA A 6 -11.28 -2.97 3.52
CA ALA A 6 -10.99 -4.16 4.30
C ALA A 6 -10.23 -5.23 3.50
N THR A 7 -9.27 -5.87 4.17
CA THR A 7 -8.48 -7.00 3.64
C THR A 7 -8.95 -8.33 4.21
N GLY A 8 -8.69 -9.41 3.47
CA GLY A 8 -8.92 -10.78 3.93
C GLY A 8 -7.86 -11.27 4.90
N VAL A 9 -8.06 -12.49 5.42
CA VAL A 9 -7.08 -13.17 6.29
C VAL A 9 -5.84 -13.61 5.53
N ASN A 10 -4.74 -13.79 6.26
CA ASN A 10 -3.45 -14.24 5.74
C ASN A 10 -2.85 -13.28 4.68
N PHE A 11 -3.07 -11.99 4.84
CA PHE A 11 -2.61 -10.95 3.93
C PHE A 11 -1.08 -10.97 3.80
N GLY A 12 -0.59 -10.91 2.57
CA GLY A 12 0.83 -10.90 2.27
C GLY A 12 1.54 -12.25 2.34
N ALA A 13 0.81 -13.36 2.53
CA ALA A 13 1.39 -14.69 2.42
C ALA A 13 2.04 -14.91 1.03
N GLY A 14 3.33 -15.28 1.03
CA GLY A 14 4.09 -15.47 -0.20
C GLY A 14 4.46 -14.17 -0.94
N MET A 15 4.31 -13.00 -0.32
CA MET A 15 4.80 -11.75 -0.89
C MET A 15 6.33 -11.75 -0.89
N THR A 16 6.94 -11.75 -2.07
CA THR A 16 8.41 -11.81 -2.25
C THR A 16 9.03 -10.52 -2.75
N GLY A 17 8.22 -9.53 -3.19
CA GLY A 17 8.73 -8.26 -3.70
C GLY A 17 7.69 -7.15 -3.69
N GLY A 18 8.18 -5.91 -3.79
CA GLY A 18 7.37 -4.69 -3.75
C GLY A 18 6.83 -4.35 -2.36
N PHE A 19 5.81 -3.51 -2.33
CA PHE A 19 5.10 -3.11 -1.13
C PHE A 19 3.64 -2.72 -1.46
N ALA A 20 2.80 -2.69 -0.43
CA ALA A 20 1.42 -2.28 -0.52
C ALA A 20 1.06 -1.28 0.59
N TYR A 21 0.17 -0.34 0.29
CA TYR A 21 -0.49 0.46 1.31
C TYR A 21 -1.84 -0.15 1.64
N VAL A 22 -2.14 -0.34 2.92
CA VAL A 22 -3.40 -0.93 3.38
C VAL A 22 -4.05 0.00 4.39
N LEU A 23 -5.30 0.38 4.12
CA LEU A 23 -6.15 1.08 5.08
C LEU A 23 -6.76 0.07 6.07
N ASP A 24 -6.61 0.34 7.37
CA ASP A 24 -7.22 -0.43 8.46
C ASP A 24 -8.19 0.43 9.28
N GLU A 25 -9.45 0.45 8.87
CA GLU A 25 -10.49 1.21 9.60
C GLU A 25 -10.94 0.52 10.89
N ASN A 26 -10.78 -0.80 10.97
CA ASN A 26 -11.33 -1.62 12.06
C ASN A 26 -10.29 -1.99 13.12
N GLN A 27 -9.03 -1.57 12.97
CA GLN A 27 -7.92 -1.89 13.91
C GLN A 27 -7.71 -3.41 14.08
N ASP A 28 -8.02 -4.20 13.05
CA ASP A 28 -7.91 -5.67 13.07
C ASP A 28 -6.90 -6.17 12.02
N PHE A 29 -6.31 -5.28 11.22
CA PHE A 29 -5.42 -5.70 10.14
C PHE A 29 -4.21 -6.49 10.65
N GLN A 30 -3.64 -6.12 11.79
CA GLN A 30 -2.51 -6.85 12.39
C GLN A 30 -2.84 -8.33 12.66
N GLY A 31 -4.10 -8.66 12.98
CA GLY A 31 -4.56 -10.05 13.16
C GLY A 31 -4.72 -10.82 11.85
N ARG A 32 -4.73 -10.12 10.70
CA ARG A 32 -4.90 -10.70 9.36
C ARG A 32 -3.60 -10.83 8.58
N VAL A 33 -2.52 -10.19 9.03
CA VAL A 33 -1.23 -10.19 8.35
C VAL A 33 -0.50 -11.52 8.54
N ASN A 34 0.09 -12.04 7.46
CA ASN A 34 1.03 -13.15 7.53
C ASN A 34 2.41 -12.65 7.98
N ASN A 35 2.63 -12.62 9.29
CA ASN A 35 3.87 -12.12 9.90
C ASN A 35 5.12 -12.98 9.56
N GLU A 36 4.95 -14.18 9.00
CA GLU A 36 6.05 -15.02 8.53
C GLU A 36 6.62 -14.49 7.19
N SER A 37 5.79 -13.86 6.36
CA SER A 37 6.18 -13.39 5.02
C SER A 37 6.43 -11.89 4.97
N VAL A 38 5.63 -11.12 5.70
CA VAL A 38 5.60 -9.66 5.58
C VAL A 38 5.64 -8.97 6.93
N GLU A 39 6.04 -7.71 6.87
CA GLU A 39 6.01 -6.77 7.97
C GLU A 39 5.02 -5.65 7.63
N ALA A 40 4.19 -5.25 8.60
CA ALA A 40 3.28 -4.11 8.51
C ALA A 40 3.81 -2.95 9.36
N ILE A 41 4.13 -1.84 8.72
CA ILE A 41 4.75 -0.65 9.32
C ILE A 41 3.74 0.49 9.27
N SER A 42 3.55 1.21 10.37
CA SER A 42 2.68 2.41 10.37
C SER A 42 3.18 3.44 9.38
N LEU A 43 2.25 4.06 8.64
CA LEU A 43 2.60 5.10 7.67
C LEU A 43 2.82 6.48 8.31
N SER A 44 2.49 6.66 9.60
CA SER A 44 2.48 7.96 10.30
C SER A 44 3.77 8.76 10.18
N ASP A 45 4.93 8.11 10.18
CA ASP A 45 6.25 8.75 10.15
C ASP A 45 6.97 8.62 8.80
N LEU A 46 6.30 8.07 7.78
CA LEU A 46 6.88 7.78 6.46
C LEU A 46 6.47 8.81 5.41
N TYR A 47 6.90 10.06 5.57
CA TYR A 47 6.46 11.20 4.73
C TYR A 47 6.57 10.97 3.21
N ILE A 48 7.67 10.41 2.73
CA ILE A 48 7.86 10.13 1.29
C ILE A 48 6.82 9.11 0.79
N HIS A 49 6.49 8.12 1.61
CA HIS A 49 5.47 7.13 1.30
C HIS A 49 4.05 7.69 1.39
N GLN A 50 3.80 8.63 2.32
CA GLN A 50 2.52 9.34 2.40
C GLN A 50 2.27 10.15 1.12
N GLU A 51 3.26 10.89 0.64
CA GLU A 51 3.17 11.63 -0.63
C GLU A 51 2.93 10.68 -1.82
N HIS A 52 3.65 9.55 -1.88
CA HIS A 52 3.45 8.56 -2.91
C HIS A 52 2.04 7.92 -2.85
N LEU A 53 1.53 7.61 -1.66
CA LEU A 53 0.16 7.12 -1.47
C LEU A 53 -0.86 8.17 -1.92
N ARG A 54 -0.66 9.44 -1.56
CA ARG A 54 -1.53 10.54 -1.95
C ARG A 54 -1.64 10.65 -3.46
N GLY A 55 -0.52 10.54 -4.18
CA GLY A 55 -0.48 10.51 -5.64
C GLY A 55 -1.28 9.34 -6.23
N LEU A 56 -1.12 8.13 -5.68
CA LEU A 56 -1.89 6.95 -6.13
C LEU A 56 -3.40 7.10 -5.90
N ILE A 57 -3.82 7.68 -4.77
CA ILE A 57 -5.25 7.90 -4.48
C ILE A 57 -5.81 9.00 -5.38
N ALA A 58 -5.04 10.06 -5.65
CA ALA A 58 -5.43 11.12 -6.58
C ALA A 58 -5.64 10.58 -7.99
N GLU A 59 -4.68 9.81 -8.51
CA GLU A 59 -4.82 9.14 -9.82
C GLU A 59 -6.07 8.23 -9.84
N HIS A 60 -6.29 7.44 -8.78
CA HIS A 60 -7.48 6.61 -8.67
C HIS A 60 -8.79 7.43 -8.65
N LEU A 61 -8.82 8.58 -7.98
CA LEU A 61 -9.98 9.48 -7.97
C LEU A 61 -10.24 10.05 -9.36
N GLU A 62 -9.20 10.53 -10.05
CA GLU A 62 -9.32 11.11 -11.40
C GLU A 62 -9.88 10.08 -12.39
N GLU A 63 -9.39 8.84 -12.33
CA GLU A 63 -9.78 7.79 -13.27
C GLU A 63 -11.16 7.16 -12.95
N THR A 64 -11.61 7.19 -11.70
CA THR A 64 -12.81 6.45 -11.26
C THR A 64 -13.94 7.28 -10.68
N GLY A 65 -13.68 8.53 -10.30
CA GLY A 65 -14.64 9.38 -9.57
C GLY A 65 -15.00 8.84 -8.18
N SER A 66 -14.12 8.04 -7.56
CA SER A 66 -14.39 7.39 -6.27
C SER A 66 -14.62 8.40 -5.13
N SER A 67 -15.86 8.50 -4.64
CA SER A 67 -16.19 9.35 -3.49
C SER A 67 -15.43 8.98 -2.22
N HIS A 68 -15.04 7.71 -2.07
CA HIS A 68 -14.20 7.28 -0.94
C HIS A 68 -12.78 7.82 -1.07
N ALA A 69 -12.20 7.78 -2.27
CA ALA A 69 -10.89 8.37 -2.54
C ALA A 69 -10.89 9.89 -2.33
N GLU A 70 -11.94 10.58 -2.79
CA GLU A 70 -12.15 12.02 -2.55
C GLU A 70 -12.18 12.32 -1.04
N HIS A 71 -12.95 11.55 -0.28
CA HIS A 71 -13.06 11.74 1.16
C HIS A 71 -11.73 11.50 1.91
N ILE A 72 -10.95 10.50 1.48
CA ILE A 72 -9.62 10.26 2.02
C ILE A 72 -8.69 11.44 1.73
N LEU A 73 -8.66 11.93 0.48
CA LEU A 73 -7.78 13.03 0.08
C LEU A 73 -8.15 14.35 0.77
N ALA A 74 -9.43 14.61 0.99
CA ALA A 74 -9.92 15.80 1.67
C ALA A 74 -9.48 15.86 3.15
N ASN A 75 -9.39 14.70 3.82
CA ASN A 75 -9.09 14.59 5.24
C ASN A 75 -7.80 13.80 5.50
N PHE A 76 -6.84 13.88 4.58
CA PHE A 76 -5.72 12.94 4.47
C PHE A 76 -4.95 12.74 5.79
N ASP A 77 -4.70 13.82 6.53
CA ASP A 77 -4.00 13.80 7.82
C ASP A 77 -4.70 12.93 8.87
N GLU A 78 -6.04 12.88 8.87
CA GLU A 78 -6.84 12.04 9.76
C GLU A 78 -6.84 10.56 9.34
N TRP A 79 -6.59 10.30 8.06
CA TRP A 79 -6.57 8.96 7.49
C TRP A 79 -5.20 8.28 7.58
N ILE A 80 -4.11 9.04 7.44
CA ILE A 80 -2.73 8.51 7.45
C ILE A 80 -2.42 7.58 8.63
N PRO A 81 -2.82 7.87 9.89
CA PRO A 81 -2.55 6.99 11.02
C PRO A 81 -3.20 5.60 10.92
N LYS A 82 -4.18 5.44 10.03
CA LYS A 82 -4.88 4.17 9.77
C LYS A 82 -4.26 3.37 8.64
N PHE A 83 -3.24 3.89 7.97
CA PHE A 83 -2.55 3.20 6.89
C PHE A 83 -1.31 2.45 7.40
N TYR A 84 -1.13 1.25 6.85
CA TYR A 84 0.09 0.47 6.96
C TYR A 84 0.79 0.38 5.61
N LEU A 85 2.12 0.50 5.62
CA LEU A 85 2.98 -0.02 4.57
C LEU A 85 3.28 -1.48 4.86
N VAL A 86 2.96 -2.35 3.92
CA VAL A 86 3.25 -3.78 4.00
C VAL A 86 4.36 -4.10 3.01
N LYS A 87 5.43 -4.72 3.50
CA LYS A 87 6.57 -5.17 2.68
C LYS A 87 6.98 -6.60 3.07
N PRO A 88 7.66 -7.35 2.17
CA PRO A 88 8.34 -8.58 2.56
C PRO A 88 9.33 -8.35 3.71
N GLN A 89 9.51 -9.34 4.58
CA GLN A 89 10.48 -9.24 5.68
C GLN A 89 11.90 -8.91 5.19
N ALA A 90 12.31 -9.50 4.06
CA ALA A 90 13.65 -9.31 3.50
C ALA A 90 13.83 -7.97 2.75
N ALA A 91 12.79 -7.17 2.57
CA ALA A 91 12.87 -5.92 1.82
C ALA A 91 13.31 -4.74 2.71
N ASP A 92 14.18 -3.88 2.17
CA ASP A 92 14.61 -2.65 2.85
C ASP A 92 13.66 -1.49 2.53
N LEU A 93 13.12 -0.87 3.57
CA LEU A 93 12.15 0.23 3.48
C LEU A 93 12.66 1.42 2.66
N ASN A 94 13.92 1.82 2.84
CA ASN A 94 14.49 2.99 2.18
C ASN A 94 14.64 2.81 0.67
N THR A 95 14.72 1.56 0.21
CA THR A 95 14.87 1.21 -1.21
C THR A 95 13.53 1.09 -1.94
N LEU A 96 12.40 1.00 -1.23
CA LEU A 96 11.11 0.60 -1.81
C LEU A 96 10.60 1.56 -2.90
N LEU A 97 10.82 2.86 -2.75
CA LEU A 97 10.43 3.87 -3.75
C LEU A 97 11.52 4.14 -4.80
N GLY A 98 12.79 3.82 -4.48
CA GLY A 98 13.92 4.02 -5.38
C GLY A 98 14.06 2.92 -6.43
N HIS A 99 13.64 1.70 -6.09
CA HIS A 99 13.47 0.63 -7.06
C HIS A 99 12.04 0.70 -7.59
N GLN A 100 11.82 1.53 -8.62
CA GLN A 100 10.63 1.40 -9.45
C GLN A 100 10.61 -0.03 -10.01
N SER A 101 9.97 -0.91 -9.26
CA SER A 101 9.88 -2.32 -9.54
C SER A 101 9.03 -2.39 -10.79
N ARG A 102 9.68 -2.73 -11.91
CA ARG A 102 9.07 -2.93 -13.22
C ARG A 102 7.65 -3.44 -13.06
N SER A 103 6.68 -2.64 -13.49
CA SER A 103 5.27 -2.96 -13.29
C SER A 103 4.96 -4.33 -13.89
N ALA A 104 3.98 -5.05 -13.33
CA ALA A 104 3.52 -6.34 -13.87
C ALA A 104 3.10 -6.28 -15.35
N ALA A 105 2.91 -5.08 -15.90
CA ALA A 105 2.71 -4.82 -17.32
C ALA A 105 3.99 -5.03 -18.17
N GLU A 106 5.19 -4.79 -17.65
CA GLU A 106 6.46 -4.93 -18.39
C GLU A 106 6.91 -6.40 -18.53
N LEU A 107 6.47 -7.30 -17.63
CA LEU A 107 6.73 -8.74 -17.76
C LEU A 107 5.98 -9.38 -18.94
N ARG A 108 4.93 -8.73 -19.46
CA ARG A 108 4.20 -9.24 -20.63
C ARG A 108 4.88 -8.91 -21.97
N VAL A 109 5.82 -7.97 -21.99
CA VAL A 109 6.49 -7.52 -23.22
C VAL A 109 7.71 -8.38 -23.56
N GLN A 110 8.28 -9.14 -22.62
CA GLN A 110 9.43 -10.04 -22.86
C GLN A 110 9.06 -11.50 -23.14
N ALA A 111 7.76 -11.80 -23.30
CA ALA A 111 7.27 -13.14 -23.65
C ALA A 111 6.66 -13.20 -25.06
N GLN A 112 7.07 -12.32 -25.98
CA GLN A 112 6.75 -12.39 -27.41
C GLN A 112 8.02 -12.48 -28.25
#